data_AF-A0A0E3MEC9-F1
#
_entry.id   AF-A0A0E3MEC9-F1
#
_cell.length_a   1.000
_cell.length_b   1.000
_cell.length_c   1.000
_cell.angle_alpha   90.00
_cell.angle_beta   90.00
_cell.angle_gamma   90.00
#
_symmetry.space_group_name_H-M   'P 1'
#
loop_
_entity.id
_entity.type
_entity.pdbx_description
1 polymer ?
#
loop_
_entity_poly.entity_id
_entity_poly.type
_entity_poly.pdbx_seq_one_letter_code
_entity_poly.pdbx_strand_id
1 'polypeptide(L)'
;MYKPTVWLTPKLSYSINFERMTVRIANVGELPILGYPSNLSFYKDWKMKEARLVIKDGKAFLKVVFEKKPVRVEAKGSVVVDINIGEIVVGKDDTHYVRIPTRLSEVHHLKSLAEGLQRKYPRRWRENKHIRARISHFHAKVKRIMEDFAKKVGKWVVEIAEDFNANVTKLERLTNLIKR
;
A
#
# COMPACT_ATOMS: atom_id res chain seq x y z
N MET A 1 25.77 5.96 -9.14
CA MET A 1 26.04 6.69 -7.88
C MET A 1 25.60 5.81 -6.72
N TYR A 2 26.57 5.29 -5.94
CA TYR A 2 26.31 4.45 -4.77
C TYR A 2 25.50 5.27 -3.75
N LYS A 3 24.33 4.78 -3.36
CA LYS A 3 23.50 5.44 -2.33
C LYS A 3 23.83 4.77 -1.01
N PRO A 4 24.65 5.38 -0.13
CA PRO A 4 24.96 4.78 1.15
C PRO A 4 23.64 4.51 1.88
N THR A 5 23.43 3.23 2.16
CA THR A 5 22.37 2.77 3.05
C THR A 5 23.07 2.36 4.32
N VAL A 6 22.67 2.95 5.44
CA VAL A 6 23.17 2.55 6.75
C VAL A 6 22.02 1.93 7.54
N TRP A 7 22.29 0.75 8.10
CA TRP A 7 21.41 0.10 9.06
C TRP A 7 21.75 0.61 10.45
N LEU A 8 20.72 0.95 11.22
CA LEU A 8 20.84 1.54 12.53
C LEU A 8 20.08 0.69 13.54
N THR A 9 20.75 0.36 14.64
CA THR A 9 20.21 -0.43 15.74
C THR A 9 19.70 0.51 16.84
N PRO A 10 18.47 0.32 17.32
CA PRO A 10 17.86 1.22 18.30
C PRO A 10 18.64 1.21 19.61
N LYS A 11 18.78 2.39 20.23
CA LYS A 11 19.55 2.67 21.46
C LYS A 11 21.07 2.50 21.34
N LEU A 12 21.59 1.86 20.30
CA LEU A 12 23.03 1.71 20.07
C LEU A 12 23.53 2.74 19.07
N SER A 13 23.00 2.71 17.85
CA SER A 13 23.46 3.60 16.77
C SER A 13 22.45 4.69 16.42
N TYR A 14 21.22 4.62 16.95
CA TYR A 14 20.28 5.73 16.87
C TYR A 14 19.24 5.74 18.00
N SER A 15 18.69 6.92 18.29
CA SER A 15 17.54 7.12 19.16
C SER A 15 16.72 8.31 18.68
N ILE A 16 15.40 8.26 18.84
CA ILE A 16 14.49 9.35 18.45
C ILE A 16 13.81 9.90 19.69
N ASN A 17 13.77 11.23 19.79
CA ASN A 17 12.96 11.95 20.76
C ASN A 17 11.75 12.56 20.03
N PHE A 18 10.56 12.02 20.28
CA PHE A 18 9.32 12.48 19.65
C PHE A 18 8.75 13.76 20.26
N GLU A 19 9.19 14.17 21.45
CA GLU A 19 8.77 15.44 22.07
C GLU A 19 9.53 16.61 21.46
N ARG A 20 10.85 16.45 21.31
CA ARG A 20 11.73 17.44 20.68
C ARG A 20 11.76 17.33 19.16
N MET A 21 11.17 16.27 18.61
CA MET A 21 11.26 15.91 17.19
C MET A 21 12.71 15.88 16.70
N THR A 22 13.58 15.21 17.45
CA THR A 22 15.00 15.04 17.12
C THR A 22 15.38 13.58 16.97
N VAL A 23 16.38 13.31 16.14
CA VAL A 23 17.05 12.01 16.05
C VAL A 23 18.52 12.17 16.40
N ARG A 24 19.00 11.34 17.32
CA ARG A 24 20.42 11.15 17.57
C ARG A 24 20.91 9.95 16.75
N ILE A 25 21.97 10.15 15.97
CA ILE A 25 22.66 9.09 15.24
C ILE A 25 24.10 9.04 15.74
N ALA A 26 24.59 7.84 16.07
CA ALA A 26 25.97 7.66 16.50
C ALA A 26 26.94 8.21 15.44
N ASN A 27 27.98 8.92 15.91
CA ASN A 27 29.01 9.58 15.08
C ASN A 27 28.52 10.74 14.19
N VAL A 28 27.21 11.06 14.18
CA VAL A 28 26.66 12.22 13.46
C VAL A 28 26.20 13.30 14.43
N GLY A 29 25.60 12.90 15.55
CA GLY A 29 25.04 13.83 16.54
C GLY A 29 23.51 13.87 16.50
N GLU A 30 22.95 14.93 17.06
CA GLU A 30 21.51 15.17 17.13
C GLU A 30 21.05 16.06 15.97
N LEU A 31 20.01 15.62 15.27
CA LEU A 31 19.46 16.27 14.09
C LEU A 31 17.95 16.50 14.26
N PRO A 32 17.41 17.65 13.82
CA PRO A 32 15.98 17.87 13.82
C PRO A 32 15.27 17.01 12.74
N ILE A 33 14.09 16.52 13.07
CA ILE A 33 13.20 15.82 12.12
C ILE A 33 12.35 16.87 11.41
N LEU A 34 12.66 17.11 10.14
CA LEU A 34 11.98 18.13 9.33
C LEU A 34 10.58 17.72 8.85
N GLY A 35 10.29 16.43 8.82
CA GLY A 35 9.00 15.93 8.34
C GLY A 35 8.77 14.49 8.77
N TYR A 36 7.50 14.19 9.11
CA TYR A 36 7.07 12.90 9.61
C TYR A 36 5.63 12.61 9.15
N PRO A 37 5.22 11.33 9.14
CA PRO A 37 3.84 10.97 8.80
C PRO A 37 2.83 11.58 9.78
N SER A 38 1.68 12.03 9.27
CA SER A 38 0.60 12.60 10.12
C SER A 38 0.05 11.62 11.16
N ASN A 39 0.21 10.32 10.92
CA ASN A 39 -0.21 9.23 11.79
C ASN A 39 0.86 8.78 12.79
N LEU A 40 1.91 9.57 13.02
CA LEU A 40 3.01 9.22 13.94
C LEU A 40 2.51 8.88 15.36
N SER A 41 1.44 9.53 15.82
CA SER A 41 0.84 9.29 17.14
C SER A 41 0.43 7.84 17.37
N PHE A 42 0.00 7.12 16.32
CA PHE A 42 -0.41 5.72 16.40
C PHE A 42 0.72 4.74 16.73
N TYR A 43 1.98 5.18 16.56
CA TYR A 43 3.16 4.34 16.76
C TYR A 43 3.91 4.69 18.05
N LYS A 44 3.45 5.66 18.84
CA LYS A 44 4.15 6.12 20.05
C LYS A 44 4.28 5.03 21.12
N ASP A 45 3.31 4.13 21.20
CA ASP A 45 3.29 2.97 22.10
C ASP A 45 3.99 1.73 21.51
N TRP A 46 4.47 1.79 20.28
CA TRP A 46 5.07 0.63 19.60
C TRP A 46 6.56 0.53 19.92
N LYS A 47 7.08 -0.69 19.94
CA LYS A 47 8.50 -0.94 20.15
C LYS A 47 9.29 -0.57 18.90
N MET A 48 10.17 0.41 19.03
CA MET A 48 11.10 0.79 17.97
C MET A 48 12.14 -0.32 17.71
N LYS A 49 12.41 -0.59 16.43
CA LYS A 49 13.33 -1.63 15.94
C LYS A 49 14.44 -1.01 15.11
N GLU A 50 14.97 -1.72 14.14
CA GLU A 50 16.01 -1.22 13.25
C GLU A 50 15.49 -0.03 12.44
N ALA A 51 16.39 0.88 12.11
CA ALA A 51 16.13 1.94 11.16
C ALA A 51 17.10 1.87 9.99
N ARG A 52 16.66 2.39 8.85
CA ARG A 52 17.45 2.48 7.63
C ARG A 52 17.58 3.94 7.23
N LEU A 53 18.79 4.47 7.25
CA LEU A 53 19.10 5.79 6.73
C LEU A 53 19.34 5.67 5.21
N VAL A 54 18.59 6.45 4.44
CA VAL A 54 18.66 6.47 2.98
C VAL A 54 18.87 7.88 2.49
N ILE A 55 19.92 8.10 1.70
CA ILE A 55 20.14 9.38 1.01
C ILE A 55 19.55 9.27 -0.40
N LYS A 56 18.59 10.14 -0.72
CA LYS A 56 17.95 10.20 -2.03
C LYS A 56 17.70 11.65 -2.41
N ASP A 57 18.14 12.04 -3.61
CA ASP A 57 17.92 13.36 -4.20
C ASP A 57 18.37 14.50 -3.27
N GLY A 58 19.56 14.34 -2.66
CA GLY A 58 20.14 15.30 -1.70
C GLY A 58 19.47 15.33 -0.32
N LYS A 59 18.43 14.51 -0.09
CA LYS A 59 17.69 14.44 1.18
C LYS A 59 18.00 13.15 1.93
N ALA A 60 18.06 13.24 3.25
CA ALA A 60 18.20 12.10 4.14
C ALA A 60 16.82 11.65 4.63
N PHE A 61 16.54 10.35 4.52
CA PHE A 61 15.31 9.73 4.99
C PHE A 61 15.66 8.65 6.00
N LEU A 62 15.12 8.78 7.21
CA LEU A 62 15.24 7.75 8.24
C LEU A 62 13.98 6.89 8.22
N LYS A 63 14.12 5.62 7.83
CA LYS A 63 13.02 4.65 7.82
C LYS A 63 13.08 3.83 9.08
N VAL A 64 12.17 4.07 10.02
CA VAL A 64 12.15 3.39 11.32
C VAL A 64 11.13 2.26 11.29
N VAL A 65 11.53 1.07 11.72
CA VAL A 65 10.61 -0.05 11.89
C VAL A 65 10.03 -0.02 13.30
N PHE A 66 8.72 -0.20 13.41
CA PHE A 66 8.00 -0.33 14.69
C PHE A 66 7.37 -1.71 14.77
N GLU A 67 7.38 -2.29 15.97
CA GLU A 67 6.80 -3.60 16.29
C GLU A 67 5.77 -3.43 17.41
N LYS A 68 4.56 -3.96 17.19
CA LYS A 68 3.55 -4.14 18.23
C LYS A 68 3.14 -5.60 18.24
N LYS A 69 3.12 -6.21 19.43
CA LYS A 69 2.66 -7.60 19.56
C LYS A 69 1.16 -7.65 19.27
N PRO A 70 0.68 -8.66 18.53
CA PRO A 70 -0.74 -8.82 18.30
C PRO A 70 -1.46 -9.06 19.63
N VAL A 71 -2.57 -8.38 19.83
CA VAL A 71 -3.46 -8.59 20.97
C VAL A 71 -4.51 -9.61 20.54
N ARG A 72 -4.84 -10.58 21.39
CA ARG A 72 -5.98 -11.47 21.14
C ARG A 72 -7.26 -10.65 21.23
N VAL A 73 -8.07 -10.69 20.18
CA VAL A 73 -9.36 -10.02 20.13
C VAL A 73 -10.43 -11.10 20.04
N GLU A 74 -11.46 -11.01 20.89
CA GLU A 74 -12.62 -11.89 20.82
C GLU A 74 -13.44 -11.56 19.57
N ALA A 75 -13.87 -12.58 18.83
CA ALA A 75 -14.72 -12.39 17.67
C ALA A 75 -16.11 -11.88 18.11
N LYS A 76 -16.54 -10.73 17.57
CA LYS A 76 -17.84 -10.11 17.88
C LYS A 76 -18.86 -10.35 16.77
N GLY A 77 -18.48 -10.00 15.54
CA GLY A 77 -19.33 -10.07 14.36
C GLY A 77 -18.49 -10.29 13.12
N SER A 78 -19.13 -10.76 12.05
CA SER A 78 -18.47 -10.98 10.76
C SER A 78 -19.12 -10.20 9.63
N VAL A 79 -18.29 -9.68 8.73
CA VAL A 79 -18.71 -9.21 7.41
C VAL A 79 -18.23 -10.15 6.33
N VAL A 80 -19.01 -10.29 5.27
CA VAL A 80 -18.64 -10.97 4.04
C VAL A 80 -18.29 -9.91 3.01
N VAL A 81 -17.18 -10.13 2.29
CA VAL A 81 -16.77 -9.28 1.16
C VAL A 81 -16.83 -10.10 -0.11
N ASP A 82 -17.65 -9.66 -1.06
CA ASP A 82 -17.80 -10.24 -2.39
C ASP A 82 -17.25 -9.26 -3.45
N ILE A 83 -16.38 -9.73 -4.34
CA ILE A 83 -15.62 -8.88 -5.26
C ILE A 83 -16.03 -9.17 -6.71
N ASN A 84 -16.77 -8.24 -7.32
CA ASN A 84 -17.19 -8.33 -8.71
C ASN A 84 -16.59 -7.21 -9.59
N ILE A 85 -16.82 -7.29 -10.91
CA ILE A 85 -16.32 -6.28 -11.87
C ILE A 85 -16.98 -4.92 -11.65
N GLY A 86 -18.29 -4.88 -11.39
CA GLY A 86 -19.01 -3.61 -11.21
C GLY A 86 -18.81 -3.00 -9.83
N GLU A 87 -18.89 -3.84 -8.80
CA GLU A 87 -18.89 -3.43 -7.40
C GLU A 87 -18.25 -4.47 -6.48
N ILE A 88 -17.80 -4.00 -5.32
CA ILE A 88 -17.41 -4.82 -4.18
C ILE A 88 -18.52 -4.66 -3.14
N VAL A 89 -19.11 -5.77 -2.72
CA VAL A 89 -20.19 -5.78 -1.73
C VAL A 89 -19.60 -6.17 -0.39
N VAL A 90 -19.85 -5.35 0.63
CA VAL A 90 -19.47 -5.62 2.02
C VAL A 90 -20.75 -5.71 2.83
N GLY A 91 -21.07 -6.88 3.38
CA GLY A 91 -22.35 -7.10 4.06
C GLY A 91 -22.24 -7.95 5.32
N LYS A 92 -23.09 -7.67 6.30
CA LYS A 92 -23.25 -8.50 7.51
C LYS A 92 -24.43 -9.48 7.37
N ASP A 93 -25.50 -9.02 6.74
CA ASP A 93 -26.73 -9.75 6.45
C ASP A 93 -27.43 -9.13 5.22
N ASP A 94 -28.61 -9.63 4.86
CA ASP A 94 -29.36 -9.21 3.67
C ASP A 94 -29.86 -7.76 3.71
N THR A 95 -29.83 -7.11 4.88
CA THR A 95 -30.32 -5.74 5.09
C THR A 95 -29.19 -4.74 5.33
N HIS A 96 -28.05 -5.19 5.87
CA HIS A 96 -26.91 -4.35 6.21
C HIS A 96 -25.73 -4.66 5.27
N TYR A 97 -25.71 -3.97 4.13
CA TYR A 97 -24.60 -4.06 3.17
C TYR A 97 -24.31 -2.72 2.50
N VAL A 98 -23.05 -2.58 2.04
CA VAL A 98 -22.55 -1.43 1.30
C VAL A 98 -21.96 -1.91 -0.02
N ARG A 99 -22.25 -1.17 -1.09
CA ARG A 99 -21.70 -1.40 -2.43
C ARG A 99 -20.65 -0.35 -2.75
N ILE A 100 -19.44 -0.80 -3.04
CA ILE A 100 -18.32 0.05 -3.42
C ILE A 100 -18.09 -0.11 -4.94
N PRO A 101 -18.32 0.92 -5.76
CA PRO A 101 -18.10 0.82 -7.19
C PRO A 101 -16.61 0.60 -7.50
N THR A 102 -16.32 -0.30 -8.45
CA THR A 102 -14.93 -0.56 -8.83
C THR A 102 -14.44 0.36 -9.94
N ARG A 103 -13.11 0.46 -10.06
CA ARG A 103 -12.44 1.13 -11.18
C ARG A 103 -11.99 0.17 -12.29
N LEU A 104 -12.54 -1.05 -12.30
CA LEU A 104 -12.10 -2.09 -13.23
C LEU A 104 -12.47 -1.77 -14.69
N SER A 105 -13.54 -1.00 -14.92
CA SER A 105 -13.90 -0.52 -16.28
C SER A 105 -12.82 0.38 -16.88
N GLU A 106 -12.32 1.36 -16.12
CA GLU A 106 -11.23 2.25 -16.51
C GLU A 106 -9.94 1.44 -16.80
N VAL A 107 -9.65 0.48 -15.94
CA VAL A 107 -8.48 -0.39 -16.07
C VAL A 107 -8.59 -1.29 -17.30
N HIS A 108 -9.77 -1.86 -17.53
CA HIS A 108 -10.05 -2.68 -18.71
C HIS A 108 -9.85 -1.86 -19.99
N HIS A 109 -10.37 -0.63 -20.05
CA HIS A 109 -10.17 0.26 -21.19
C HIS A 109 -8.68 0.51 -21.50
N LEU A 110 -7.88 0.84 -20.48
CA LEU A 110 -6.43 1.05 -20.65
C LEU A 110 -5.70 -0.21 -21.11
N LYS A 111 -6.12 -1.38 -20.61
CA LYS A 111 -5.59 -2.67 -21.06
C LYS A 111 -5.94 -2.92 -22.53
N SER A 112 -7.17 -2.66 -22.95
CA SER A 112 -7.60 -2.77 -24.35
C SER A 112 -6.80 -1.85 -25.28
N LEU A 113 -6.44 -0.63 -24.85
CA LEU A 113 -5.57 0.26 -25.63
C LEU A 113 -4.16 -0.31 -25.82
N ALA A 114 -3.60 -0.92 -24.78
CA ALA A 114 -2.29 -1.57 -24.84
C ALA A 114 -2.32 -2.78 -25.81
N GLU A 115 -3.34 -3.64 -25.68
CA GLU A 115 -3.55 -4.78 -26.57
C GLU A 115 -3.81 -4.35 -28.02
N GLY A 116 -4.56 -3.28 -28.23
CA GLY A 116 -4.79 -2.70 -29.55
C GLY A 116 -3.50 -2.28 -30.24
N LEU A 117 -2.56 -1.66 -29.52
CA LEU A 117 -1.23 -1.34 -30.05
C LEU A 117 -0.40 -2.59 -30.36
N GLN A 118 -0.48 -3.62 -29.51
CA GLN A 118 0.20 -4.88 -29.76
C GLN A 118 -0.35 -5.58 -31.01
N ARG A 119 -1.67 -5.64 -31.18
CA ARG A 119 -2.34 -6.21 -32.36
C ARG A 119 -2.05 -5.42 -33.63
N LYS A 120 -2.01 -4.09 -33.55
CA LYS A 120 -1.66 -3.21 -34.69
C LYS A 120 -0.20 -3.39 -35.13
N TYR A 121 0.71 -3.72 -34.21
CA TYR A 121 2.15 -3.77 -34.46
C TYR A 121 2.84 -5.04 -33.95
N PRO A 122 2.39 -6.26 -34.30
CA PRO A 122 2.69 -7.51 -33.58
C PRO A 122 4.18 -7.84 -33.38
N ARG A 123 5.05 -7.47 -34.33
CA ARG A 123 6.51 -7.59 -34.21
C ARG A 123 7.16 -6.27 -33.77
N ARG A 124 6.80 -5.19 -34.47
CA ARG A 124 7.37 -3.84 -34.31
C ARG A 124 7.23 -3.27 -32.90
N TRP A 125 6.20 -3.64 -32.13
CA TRP A 125 6.05 -3.11 -30.77
C TRP A 125 7.17 -3.56 -29.83
N ARG A 126 7.84 -4.69 -30.11
CA ARG A 126 8.96 -5.20 -29.31
C ARG A 126 10.28 -4.48 -29.63
N GLU A 127 10.46 -4.10 -30.89
CA GLU A 127 11.67 -3.48 -31.43
C GLU A 127 11.63 -1.94 -31.33
N ASN A 128 10.47 -1.33 -31.57
CA ASN A 128 10.31 0.11 -31.55
C ASN A 128 10.11 0.62 -30.11
N LYS A 129 11.13 1.33 -29.61
CA LYS A 129 11.14 1.92 -28.26
C LYS A 129 9.93 2.82 -27.97
N HIS A 130 9.40 3.55 -28.96
CA HIS A 130 8.27 4.47 -28.76
C HIS A 130 6.95 3.71 -28.56
N ILE A 131 6.71 2.67 -29.37
CA ILE A 131 5.51 1.82 -29.24
C ILE A 131 5.58 1.06 -27.91
N ARG A 132 6.74 0.48 -27.59
CA ARG A 132 6.95 -0.20 -26.30
C ARG A 132 6.76 0.73 -25.12
N ALA A 133 7.26 1.96 -25.19
CA ALA A 133 7.08 2.97 -24.15
C ALA A 133 5.61 3.33 -23.96
N ARG A 134 4.84 3.45 -25.05
CA ARG A 134 3.40 3.74 -24.98
C ARG A 134 2.61 2.59 -24.34
N ILE A 135 2.90 1.35 -24.70
CA ILE A 135 2.31 0.15 -24.06
C ILE A 135 2.66 0.12 -22.57
N SER A 136 3.94 0.34 -22.24
CA SER A 136 4.43 0.37 -20.86
C SER A 136 3.76 1.48 -20.05
N HIS A 137 3.50 2.65 -20.66
CA HIS A 137 2.77 3.74 -20.04
C HIS A 137 1.35 3.34 -19.63
N PHE A 138 0.62 2.63 -20.50
CA PHE A 138 -0.73 2.14 -20.18
C PHE A 138 -0.70 1.15 -19.02
N HIS A 139 0.19 0.16 -19.04
CA HIS A 139 0.33 -0.80 -17.94
C HIS A 139 0.75 -0.11 -16.62
N ALA A 140 1.67 0.87 -16.68
CA ALA A 140 2.04 1.66 -15.51
C ALA A 140 0.88 2.51 -14.98
N LYS A 141 0.00 3.02 -15.85
CA LYS A 141 -1.23 3.71 -15.43
C LYS A 141 -2.21 2.74 -14.78
N VAL A 142 -2.44 1.56 -15.37
CA VAL A 142 -3.27 0.49 -14.80
C VAL A 142 -2.78 0.11 -13.40
N LYS A 143 -1.48 -0.15 -13.25
CA LYS A 143 -0.88 -0.50 -11.96
C LYS A 143 -1.14 0.58 -10.90
N ARG A 144 -0.91 1.85 -11.24
CA ARG A 144 -1.16 2.98 -10.32
C ARG A 144 -2.62 3.08 -9.89
N ILE A 145 -3.55 2.93 -10.83
CA ILE A 145 -5.00 2.97 -10.52
C ILE A 145 -5.39 1.82 -9.60
N MET A 146 -4.95 0.59 -9.92
CA MET A 146 -5.28 -0.59 -9.14
C MET A 146 -4.65 -0.57 -7.74
N GLU A 147 -3.40 -0.10 -7.61
CA GLU A 147 -2.74 0.03 -6.30
C GLU A 147 -3.41 1.08 -5.41
N ASP A 148 -3.80 2.23 -5.98
CA ASP A 148 -4.55 3.26 -5.25
C ASP A 148 -5.93 2.74 -4.83
N PHE A 149 -6.65 2.10 -5.76
CA PHE A 149 -7.97 1.55 -5.51
C PHE A 149 -7.93 0.46 -4.43
N ALA A 150 -7.00 -0.50 -4.50
CA ALA A 150 -6.86 -1.56 -3.51
C ALA A 150 -6.61 -1.01 -2.09
N LYS A 151 -5.79 0.04 -1.96
CA LYS A 151 -5.55 0.70 -0.67
C LYS A 151 -6.80 1.36 -0.10
N LYS A 152 -7.56 2.08 -0.95
CA LYS A 152 -8.79 2.75 -0.55
C LYS A 152 -9.88 1.76 -0.16
N VAL A 153 -10.09 0.73 -0.98
CA VAL A 153 -11.05 -0.35 -0.68
C VAL A 153 -10.68 -1.07 0.60
N GLY A 154 -9.40 -1.45 0.78
CA GLY A 154 -8.98 -2.13 2.01
C GLY A 154 -9.29 -1.30 3.26
N LYS A 155 -9.09 0.02 3.20
CA LYS A 155 -9.46 0.93 4.27
C LYS A 155 -10.99 0.99 4.47
N TRP A 156 -11.76 1.20 3.40
CA TRP A 156 -13.22 1.28 3.47
C TRP A 156 -13.86 0.00 3.99
N VAL A 157 -13.36 -1.16 3.60
CA VAL A 157 -13.85 -2.46 4.10
C VAL A 157 -13.68 -2.56 5.62
N VAL A 158 -12.55 -2.08 6.16
CA VAL A 158 -12.30 -2.06 7.60
C VAL A 158 -13.24 -1.07 8.29
N GLU A 159 -13.39 0.15 7.76
CA GLU A 159 -14.31 1.16 8.31
C GLU A 159 -15.75 0.65 8.33
N ILE A 160 -16.23 0.03 7.25
CA ILE A 160 -17.58 -0.56 7.17
C ILE A 160 -17.73 -1.72 8.18
N ALA A 161 -16.70 -2.55 8.35
CA ALA A 161 -16.75 -3.63 9.33
C ALA A 161 -16.86 -3.08 10.76
N GLU A 162 -16.12 -2.02 11.08
CA GLU A 162 -16.20 -1.32 12.36
C GLU A 162 -17.60 -0.72 12.59
N ASP A 163 -18.18 -0.05 11.58
CA ASP A 163 -19.54 0.49 11.62
C ASP A 163 -20.60 -0.60 11.85
N PHE A 164 -20.37 -1.82 11.33
CA PHE A 164 -21.22 -2.99 11.56
C PHE A 164 -20.93 -3.75 12.85
N ASN A 165 -20.04 -3.21 13.71
CA ASN A 165 -19.55 -3.82 14.95
C ASN A 165 -19.01 -5.25 14.72
N ALA A 166 -18.29 -5.43 13.61
CA ALA A 166 -17.69 -6.67 13.18
C ALA A 166 -16.16 -6.55 13.18
N ASN A 167 -15.49 -7.63 13.57
CA ASN A 167 -14.03 -7.71 13.60
C ASN A 167 -13.49 -8.96 12.90
N VAL A 168 -14.37 -9.72 12.25
CA VAL A 168 -14.03 -10.85 11.39
C VAL A 168 -14.43 -10.51 9.96
N THR A 169 -13.49 -10.62 9.03
CA THR A 169 -13.77 -10.43 7.59
C THR A 169 -13.67 -11.79 6.90
N LYS A 170 -14.76 -12.22 6.27
CA LYS A 170 -14.82 -13.42 5.45
C LYS A 170 -14.64 -13.03 4.00
N LEU A 171 -13.62 -13.61 3.36
CA LEU A 171 -13.32 -13.42 1.94
C LEU A 171 -13.55 -14.73 1.20
N GLU A 172 -14.03 -14.64 -0.03
CA GLU A 172 -14.10 -15.78 -0.93
C GLU A 172 -12.71 -16.21 -1.43
N ARG A 173 -12.57 -17.50 -1.73
CA ARG A 173 -11.31 -18.08 -2.22
C ARG A 173 -11.22 -17.97 -3.74
N LEU A 174 -10.46 -16.98 -4.22
CA LEU A 174 -10.31 -16.64 -5.64
C LEU A 174 -9.30 -17.50 -6.44
N THR A 175 -8.83 -18.64 -5.91
CA THR A 175 -7.66 -19.37 -6.44
C THR A 175 -7.85 -19.98 -7.83
N ASN A 176 -9.08 -20.09 -8.34
CA ASN A 176 -9.39 -20.75 -9.61
C ASN A 176 -9.80 -19.79 -10.75
N LEU A 177 -9.65 -18.48 -10.55
CA LEU A 177 -10.07 -17.48 -11.56
C LEU A 177 -9.08 -17.28 -12.70
N ILE A 178 -7.81 -17.66 -12.51
CA ILE A 178 -6.78 -17.57 -13.54
C ILE A 178 -6.53 -18.98 -14.08
N LYS A 179 -7.19 -19.34 -15.18
CA LYS A 179 -6.79 -20.50 -15.98
C LYS A 179 -5.42 -20.18 -16.59
N ARG A 180 -4.41 -20.99 -16.24
CA ARG A 180 -3.08 -20.92 -16.86
C ARG A 180 -3.13 -21.43 -18.30
#